data_AF-A0A948ZKJ3-F1
#
_entry.id   AF-A0A948ZKJ3-F1
#
_cell.length_a   1.000
_cell.length_b   1.000
_cell.length_c   1.000
_cell.angle_alpha   90.00
_cell.angle_beta   90.00
_cell.angle_gamma   90.00
#
_symmetry.space_group_name_H-M   'P 1'
#
loop_
_entity.id
_entity.type
_entity.pdbx_description
1 polymer ?
#
loop_
_entity_poly.entity_id
_entity_poly.type
_entity_poly.pdbx_seq_one_letter_code
_entity_poly.pdbx_strand_id
1 'polypeptide(L)'
;MKKPLKYRELRRRLKRYGIEESKVRGKGSERMFVGFVGGRRITYPTKCHNEGDKKPTPVIEAIRRAFGLTEENGVTDKDFSGK
;
A
#
# COMPACT_ATOMS: atom_id res chain seq x y z
N MET A 1 -1.26 -8.27 10.91
CA MET A 1 -2.23 -8.77 9.91
C MET A 1 -1.64 -10.02 9.27
N LYS A 2 -2.17 -11.24 9.45
CA LYS A 2 -1.41 -12.47 9.12
C LYS A 2 -1.57 -13.03 7.70
N LYS A 3 -2.33 -12.37 6.81
CA LYS A 3 -2.67 -12.93 5.47
C LYS A 3 -2.11 -12.06 4.33
N PRO A 4 -1.48 -12.67 3.31
CA PRO A 4 -1.14 -11.99 2.07
C PRO A 4 -2.37 -11.37 1.40
N LEU A 5 -2.19 -10.24 0.73
CA LEU A 5 -3.24 -9.58 -0.06
C LEU A 5 -2.91 -9.65 -1.54
N LYS A 6 -3.94 -9.77 -2.39
CA LYS A 6 -3.73 -9.51 -3.81
C LYS A 6 -3.40 -8.04 -4.03
N TYR A 7 -2.57 -7.73 -5.03
CA TYR A 7 -2.20 -6.36 -5.37
C TYR A 7 -3.42 -5.46 -5.56
N ARG A 8 -4.44 -5.96 -6.28
CA ARG A 8 -5.72 -5.24 -6.47
C ARG A 8 -6.40 -4.87 -5.15
N GLU A 9 -6.38 -5.76 -4.18
CA GLU A 9 -6.99 -5.53 -2.86
C GLU A 9 -6.18 -4.53 -2.06
N LEU A 10 -4.85 -4.64 -2.09
CA LEU A 10 -3.94 -3.70 -1.45
C LEU A 10 -4.14 -2.29 -2.01
N ARG A 11 -4.11 -2.14 -3.34
CA ARG A 11 -4.35 -0.87 -4.04
C ARG A 11 -5.70 -0.26 -3.67
N ARG A 12 -6.77 -1.07 -3.66
CA ARG A 12 -8.11 -0.61 -3.26
C ARG A 12 -8.13 -0.11 -1.81
N ARG A 13 -7.45 -0.80 -0.88
CA ARG A 13 -7.38 -0.40 0.53
C ARG A 13 -6.59 0.88 0.72
N LEU A 14 -5.43 1.00 0.07
CA LEU A 14 -4.58 2.19 0.10
C LEU A 14 -5.30 3.43 -0.44
N LYS A 15 -6.12 3.27 -1.49
CA LYS A 15 -6.92 4.35 -2.06
C LYS A 15 -7.87 5.00 -1.03
N ARG A 16 -8.38 4.24 -0.06
CA ARG A 16 -9.25 4.79 1.02
C ARG A 16 -8.52 5.82 1.90
N TYR A 17 -7.19 5.76 1.92
CA TYR A 17 -6.34 6.68 2.67
C TYR A 17 -5.69 7.73 1.75
N GLY A 18 -6.22 7.93 0.54
CA GLY A 18 -5.68 8.91 -0.41
C GLY A 18 -4.35 8.50 -1.05
N ILE A 19 -3.96 7.23 -0.94
CA ILE A 19 -2.74 6.70 -1.56
C ILE A 19 -3.11 6.05 -2.89
N GLU A 20 -2.51 6.53 -3.97
CA GLU A 20 -2.81 6.09 -5.32
C GLU A 20 -1.60 5.48 -6.02
N GLU A 21 -1.84 4.63 -7.01
CA GLU A 21 -0.80 4.15 -7.91
C GLU A 21 -0.51 5.20 -8.98
N SER A 22 0.75 5.56 -9.15
CA SER A 22 1.17 6.43 -10.25
C SER A 22 1.21 5.64 -11.56
N LYS A 23 0.38 6.06 -12.54
CA LYS A 23 0.36 5.47 -13.88
C LYS A 23 1.60 5.78 -14.72
N VAL A 24 2.34 6.83 -14.34
CA VAL A 24 3.52 7.32 -15.06
C VAL A 24 4.84 6.91 -14.40
N ARG A 25 4.80 6.38 -13.16
CA ARG A 25 5.98 5.94 -12.42
C ARG A 25 5.90 4.44 -12.11
N GLY A 26 6.83 3.70 -12.68
CA GLY A 26 6.93 2.23 -12.59
C GLY A 26 7.41 1.68 -13.92
N LYS A 27 8.53 0.96 -13.93
CA LYS A 27 9.08 0.33 -15.13
C LYS A 27 9.01 -1.19 -15.00
N GLY A 28 8.53 -1.87 -16.03
CA GLY A 28 8.40 -3.33 -16.05
C GLY A 28 7.45 -3.85 -14.97
N SER A 29 7.98 -4.69 -14.08
CA SER A 29 7.24 -5.31 -12.97
C SER A 29 7.19 -4.46 -11.70
N GLU A 30 7.56 -3.18 -11.75
CA GLU A 30 7.37 -2.26 -10.62
C GLU A 30 6.13 -1.38 -10.78
N ARG A 31 5.49 -1.10 -9.65
CA ARG A 31 4.42 -0.11 -9.51
C ARG A 31 4.79 0.85 -8.38
N MET A 32 4.39 2.10 -8.50
CA MET A 32 4.70 3.13 -7.51
C MET A 32 3.43 3.63 -6.84
N PHE A 33 3.34 3.46 -5.52
CA PHE A 33 2.34 4.13 -4.72
C PHE A 33 2.79 5.54 -4.36
N VAL A 34 1.84 6.47 -4.31
CA VAL A 34 2.07 7.89 -4.02
C VAL A 34 0.97 8.36 -3.07
N GLY A 35 1.35 9.09 -2.03
CA GLY A 35 0.42 9.66 -1.05
C GLY A 35 1.06 10.81 -0.30
N PHE A 36 0.35 11.35 0.70
CA PHE A 36 0.86 12.39 1.58
C PHE A 36 0.85 11.93 3.03
N VAL A 37 1.94 12.20 3.75
CA VAL A 37 2.07 11.93 5.20
C VAL A 37 2.59 13.21 5.84
N GLY A 38 1.83 13.79 6.77
CA GLY A 38 2.21 15.05 7.44
C GLY A 38 2.48 16.20 6.46
N GLY A 39 1.69 16.30 5.38
CA GLY A 39 1.87 17.31 4.34
C GLY A 39 3.02 17.05 3.35
N ARG A 40 3.82 16.01 3.55
CA ARG A 40 4.92 15.63 2.64
C ARG A 40 4.47 14.54 1.68
N ARG A 41 4.81 14.70 0.40
CA ARG A 41 4.56 13.69 -0.62
C ARG A 41 5.52 12.51 -0.43
N ILE A 42 4.97 11.31 -0.23
CA ILE A 42 5.72 10.06 -0.11
C ILE A 42 5.46 9.20 -1.34
N THR A 43 6.49 8.48 -1.78
CA THR A 43 6.39 7.47 -2.85
C THR A 43 7.00 6.16 -2.39
N TYR A 44 6.38 5.03 -2.75
CA TYR A 44 6.87 3.72 -2.38
C TYR A 44 6.78 2.73 -3.55
N PRO A 45 7.90 2.15 -4.02
CA PRO A 45 7.89 1.14 -5.08
C PRO A 45 7.44 -0.22 -4.54
N THR A 46 6.69 -0.97 -5.33
CA THR A 46 6.41 -2.38 -5.06
C THR A 46 6.49 -3.19 -6.33
N LYS A 47 7.05 -4.40 -6.24
CA LYS A 47 7.00 -5.35 -7.34
C LYS A 47 5.55 -5.79 -7.54
N CYS A 48 5.08 -5.85 -8.77
CA CYS A 48 3.77 -6.33 -9.18
C CYS A 48 3.83 -6.79 -10.64
N HIS A 49 3.66 -8.09 -10.87
CA HIS A 49 3.60 -8.65 -12.22
C HIS A 49 2.17 -8.58 -12.80
N ASN A 50 1.14 -8.67 -11.95
CA ASN A 50 -0.27 -8.56 -12.33
C ASN A 50 -1.16 -8.21 -11.12
N GLU A 51 -2.42 -7.84 -11.37
CA GLU A 51 -3.39 -7.46 -10.31
C GLU A 51 -3.70 -8.58 -9.30
N GLY A 52 -3.50 -9.85 -9.69
CA GLY A 52 -3.71 -11.03 -8.84
C GLY A 52 -2.52 -11.40 -7.97
N ASP A 53 -1.38 -10.72 -8.15
CA ASP A 53 -0.12 -11.01 -7.46
C ASP A 53 -0.26 -10.81 -5.94
N LYS A 54 0.11 -11.84 -5.17
CA LYS A 54 -0.04 -11.85 -3.71
C LYS A 54 1.15 -11.14 -3.09
N LYS A 55 0.88 -10.04 -2.38
CA LYS A 55 1.85 -9.29 -1.58
C LYS A 55 2.02 -9.98 -0.22
N PRO A 56 3.23 -10.45 0.12
CA PRO A 56 3.53 -11.00 1.44
C PRO A 56 3.27 -9.97 2.53
N THR A 57 2.92 -10.44 3.74
CA THR A 57 2.69 -9.59 4.90
C THR A 57 3.80 -8.57 5.15
N PRO A 58 5.11 -8.93 5.09
CA PRO A 58 6.18 -7.95 5.32
C PRO A 58 6.18 -6.79 4.31
N VAL A 59 5.79 -7.05 3.06
CA VAL A 59 5.69 -6.02 2.02
C VAL A 59 4.54 -5.07 2.32
N ILE A 60 3.40 -5.62 2.75
CA ILE A 60 2.22 -4.82 3.15
C ILE A 60 2.56 -3.94 4.35
N GLU A 61 3.24 -4.49 5.36
CA GLU A 61 3.66 -3.75 6.55
C GLU A 61 4.69 -2.67 6.23
N ALA A 62 5.63 -2.93 5.33
CA ALA A 62 6.57 -1.90 4.87
C ALA A 62 5.85 -0.74 4.16
N ILE A 63 4.89 -1.04 3.28
CA ILE A 63 4.07 -0.02 2.62
C ILE A 63 3.26 0.77 3.65
N ARG A 64 2.62 0.09 4.61
CA ARG A 64 1.85 0.76 5.67
C ARG A 64 2.71 1.71 6.49
N ARG A 65 3.90 1.26 6.91
CA ARG A 65 4.86 2.11 7.64
C ARG A 65 5.28 3.33 6.84
N ALA A 66 5.58 3.16 5.56
CA ALA A 66 5.97 4.28 4.70
C ALA A 66 4.87 5.36 4.59
N PHE A 67 3.61 4.96 4.64
CA PHE A 67 2.46 5.88 4.57
C PHE A 67 1.82 6.21 5.91
N GLY A 68 2.43 5.86 7.05
CA GLY A 68 1.86 6.14 8.37
C GLY A 68 0.52 5.43 8.63
N LEU A 69 0.29 4.25 8.06
CA LEU A 69 -0.92 3.44 8.27
C LEU A 69 -0.70 2.39 9.38
N THR A 70 -0.18 2.83 10.51
CA THR A 70 0.13 2.02 11.69
C THR A 70 -0.80 2.34 12.86
N GLU A 71 -0.81 1.48 13.88
CA GLU A 71 -1.59 1.71 15.10
C GLU A 71 -1.20 3.02 15.81
N GLU A 72 0.08 3.37 15.79
CA GLU A 72 0.61 4.65 16.31
C GLU A 72 -0.02 5.88 15.64
N ASN A 73 -0.45 5.74 14.38
CA ASN A 73 -1.10 6.79 13.60
C ASN A 73 -2.63 6.62 13.55
N GLY A 74 -3.19 5.78 14.43
CA GLY A 74 -4.63 5.54 14.55
C GLY A 74 -5.23 4.60 13.49
N VAL A 75 -4.41 3.87 12.73
CA VAL A 75 -4.89 2.91 11.72
C VAL A 75 -4.60 1.49 12.18
N THR A 76 -5.60 0.84 12.77
CA THR A 76 -5.47 -0.54 13.22
C THR A 76 -5.44 -1.52 12.05
N ASP A 77 -4.99 -2.74 12.34
CA ASP A 77 -5.09 -3.85 11.40
C ASP A 77 -6.53 -4.11 10.93
N LYS A 78 -7.52 -3.91 11.80
CA LYS A 78 -8.94 -4.10 11.47
C LYS A 78 -9.39 -3.04 10.46
N ASP A 79 -9.10 -1.77 10.74
CA ASP A 79 -9.44 -0.64 9.86
C ASP A 79 -8.83 -0.84 8.46
N PHE A 80 -7.54 -1.17 8.43
CA PHE A 80 -6.83 -1.44 7.19
C PHE A 80 -7.40 -2.66 6.47
N SER A 81 -7.81 -3.69 7.21
CA SER A 81 -8.39 -4.89 6.63
C SER A 81 -9.79 -4.69 6.04
N GLY A 82 -10.53 -3.68 6.51
CA GLY A 82 -11.92 -3.44 6.13
C GLY A 82 -12.87 -4.55 6.58
N LYS A 83 -12.57 -5.18 7.72
CA LYS A 83 -13.41 -6.17 8.41
C LYS A 83 -13.66 -5.73 9.84
#